data_AF-A0A8D8H0Y0-F1
#
_entry.id   AF-A0A8D8H0Y0-F1
#
_cell.length_a   1.000
_cell.length_b   1.000
_cell.length_c   1.000
_cell.angle_alpha   90.00
_cell.angle_beta   90.00
_cell.angle_gamma   90.00
#
_symmetry.space_group_name_H-M   'P 1'
#
loop_
_entity.id
_entity.type
_entity.pdbx_description
1 polymer ?
#
loop_
_entity_poly.entity_id
_entity_poly.type
_entity_poly.pdbx_seq_one_letter_code
_entity_poly.pdbx_strand_id
1 'polypeptide(L)'
;HFNPGRERELQWYGGPEQMEQHYPVQKLRFEDYAYVPKELHSAAIVERYWLNSAGVFVYVEKEVPLFIDQDEETLRLTAKKEIPYYSYDEAFEFNYRIGVAKDAREGHLKAVEKVLNKPVGIPD
;
A
#
# COMPACT_ATOMS: atom_id res chain seq x y z
N HIS A 1 24.90 -30.26 -3.04
CA HIS A 1 25.23 -28.84 -2.90
C HIS A 1 24.06 -28.14 -2.22
N PHE A 2 24.08 -28.06 -0.89
CA PHE A 2 23.15 -27.24 -0.10
C PHE A 2 23.79 -25.86 0.07
N ASN A 3 23.07 -24.79 -0.25
CA ASN A 3 23.56 -23.41 -0.18
C ASN A 3 22.90 -22.68 1.01
N PRO A 4 23.63 -22.42 2.11
CA PRO A 4 23.06 -21.93 3.37
C PRO A 4 23.05 -20.39 3.43
N GLY A 5 22.46 -19.71 2.44
CA GLY A 5 22.59 -18.24 2.36
C GLY A 5 21.59 -17.48 1.48
N ARG A 6 20.42 -18.05 1.16
CA ARG A 6 19.31 -17.22 0.67
C ARG A 6 18.56 -16.70 1.89
N GLU A 7 18.95 -15.51 2.36
CA GLU A 7 17.98 -14.62 2.99
C GLU A 7 16.74 -14.67 2.09
N ARG A 8 15.57 -15.06 2.62
CA ARG A 8 14.36 -15.10 1.80
C ARG A 8 14.17 -13.68 1.30
N GLU A 9 14.49 -13.42 0.03
CA GLU A 9 14.32 -12.10 -0.58
C GLU A 9 12.89 -11.67 -0.28
N LEU A 10 12.76 -10.65 0.57
CA LEU A 10 11.48 -10.21 1.09
C LEU A 10 10.73 -9.55 -0.07
N GLN A 11 9.70 -10.23 -0.57
CA GLN A 11 8.93 -9.76 -1.73
C GLN A 11 7.76 -8.93 -1.23
N TRP A 12 7.60 -7.72 -1.76
CA TRP A 12 6.45 -6.86 -1.47
C TRP A 12 5.39 -7.00 -2.56
N TYR A 13 4.13 -6.94 -2.14
CA TYR A 13 2.91 -7.05 -2.94
C TYR A 13 1.98 -5.87 -2.58
N GLY A 14 1.14 -5.46 -3.52
CA GLY A 14 0.22 -4.32 -3.36
C GLY A 14 0.78 -3.02 -3.94
N GLY A 15 0.26 -1.88 -3.47
CA GLY A 15 0.58 -0.56 -4.03
C GLY A 15 -0.43 -0.09 -5.11
N PRO A 16 -0.23 1.10 -5.69
CA PRO A 16 -1.19 1.68 -6.62
C PRO A 16 -1.25 0.90 -7.94
N GLU A 17 -2.46 0.63 -8.44
CA GLU A 17 -2.63 0.14 -9.82
C GLU A 17 -2.25 1.25 -10.81
N GLN A 18 -1.27 0.97 -11.68
CA GLN A 18 -0.92 1.82 -12.82
C GLN A 18 -1.21 1.10 -14.14
N MET A 19 -1.53 1.86 -15.19
CA MET A 19 -1.78 1.33 -16.55
C MET A 19 -0.60 0.52 -17.13
N GLU A 20 0.63 0.77 -16.69
CA GLU A 20 1.80 -0.06 -17.02
C GLU A 20 2.36 -0.69 -15.74
N GLN A 21 1.93 -1.92 -15.44
CA GLN A 21 2.53 -2.71 -14.37
C GLN A 21 3.78 -3.44 -14.86
N HIS A 22 4.96 -2.95 -14.48
CA HIS A 22 6.19 -3.74 -14.58
C HIS A 22 6.29 -4.71 -13.39
N TYR A 23 6.27 -6.01 -13.67
CA TYR A 23 6.61 -7.03 -12.67
C TYR A 23 8.14 -7.15 -12.54
N PRO A 24 8.72 -7.26 -11.32
CA PRO A 24 8.11 -7.17 -9.99
C PRO A 24 7.90 -5.72 -9.48
N VAL A 25 6.93 -5.52 -8.58
CA VAL A 25 6.54 -4.22 -7.96
C VAL A 25 7.73 -3.45 -7.38
N GLN A 26 8.78 -4.15 -6.96
CA GLN A 26 10.04 -3.57 -6.44
C GLN A 26 10.77 -2.66 -7.43
N LYS A 27 10.50 -2.77 -8.74
CA LYS A 27 11.12 -1.93 -9.76
C LYS A 27 10.37 -0.62 -10.03
N LEU A 28 9.23 -0.40 -9.38
CA LEU A 28 8.48 0.83 -9.52
C LEU A 28 9.20 1.96 -8.77
N ARG A 29 9.47 3.05 -9.47
CA ARG A 29 10.02 4.28 -8.89
C ARG A 29 8.91 5.30 -8.75
N PHE A 30 8.65 5.71 -7.52
CA PHE A 30 7.76 6.81 -7.21
C PHE A 30 8.58 7.92 -6.55
N GLU A 31 8.42 9.13 -7.06
CA GLU A 31 8.92 10.35 -6.43
C GLU A 31 7.71 11.20 -6.11
N ASP A 32 7.45 11.37 -4.82
CA ASP A 32 6.45 12.25 -4.25
C ASP A 32 5.05 12.09 -4.85
N TYR A 33 4.64 10.85 -5.06
CA TYR A 33 3.40 10.54 -5.76
C TYR A 33 2.18 10.71 -4.86
N ALA A 34 1.35 11.72 -5.13
CA ALA A 34 0.09 11.95 -4.43
C ALA A 34 -0.90 10.79 -4.65
N TYR A 35 -1.27 10.13 -3.55
CA TYR A 35 -2.15 8.96 -3.56
C TYR A 35 -3.65 9.33 -3.57
N VAL A 36 -4.07 10.08 -4.59
CA VAL A 36 -5.47 10.52 -4.79
C VAL A 36 -6.20 9.71 -5.84
N PRO A 37 -7.53 9.49 -5.69
CA PRO A 37 -8.37 8.98 -6.77
C PRO A 37 -8.32 9.98 -7.94
N LYS A 38 -7.87 9.54 -9.11
CA LYS A 38 -7.95 10.33 -10.35
C LYS A 38 -9.18 9.84 -11.13
N GLU A 39 -10.14 10.74 -11.39
CA GLU A 39 -11.36 10.42 -12.15
C GLU A 39 -11.08 10.01 -13.60
N LEU A 40 -9.90 10.36 -14.13
CA LEU A 40 -9.37 9.75 -15.34
C LEU A 40 -8.71 8.44 -14.91
N HIS A 41 -9.27 7.30 -15.32
CA HIS A 41 -8.69 5.93 -15.26
C HIS A 41 -9.24 4.94 -14.21
N SER A 42 -10.53 4.94 -13.89
CA SER A 42 -11.23 3.80 -13.23
C SER A 42 -10.53 3.19 -12.00
N ALA A 43 -9.59 3.88 -11.35
CA ALA A 43 -8.93 3.48 -10.12
C ALA A 43 -9.82 3.93 -8.95
N ALA A 44 -11.05 3.41 -8.94
CA ALA A 44 -12.05 3.73 -7.93
C ALA A 44 -11.67 3.21 -6.53
N ILE A 45 -10.63 2.37 -6.44
CA ILE A 45 -10.10 1.85 -5.19
C ILE A 45 -8.57 1.84 -5.30
N VAL A 46 -7.92 2.91 -4.87
CA VAL A 46 -6.46 2.89 -4.71
C VAL A 46 -6.20 2.17 -3.37
N GLU A 47 -5.85 0.89 -3.42
CA GLU A 47 -5.64 0.07 -2.22
C GLU A 47 -4.35 0.51 -1.50
N ARG A 48 -4.51 1.34 -0.45
CA ARG A 48 -3.43 1.82 0.46
C ARG A 48 -2.89 0.71 1.36
N TYR A 49 -2.55 -0.42 0.75
CA TYR A 49 -2.22 -1.68 1.39
C TYR A 49 -0.96 -2.27 0.75
N TRP A 50 -0.01 -2.63 1.60
CA TRP A 50 1.23 -3.31 1.22
C TRP A 50 1.39 -4.54 2.08
N LEU A 51 1.81 -5.65 1.49
CA LEU A 51 2.05 -6.93 2.16
C LEU A 51 3.38 -7.50 1.69
N ASN A 52 4.12 -8.14 2.58
CA ASN A 52 5.33 -8.86 2.17
C ASN A 52 5.21 -10.38 2.34
N SER A 53 6.15 -11.10 1.70
CA SER A 53 6.24 -12.57 1.73
C SER A 53 6.40 -13.16 3.14
N ALA A 54 6.85 -12.36 4.12
CA ALA A 54 6.95 -12.75 5.52
C ALA A 54 5.64 -12.57 6.30
N GLY A 55 4.58 -12.05 5.69
CA GLY A 55 3.27 -11.86 6.34
C GLY A 55 3.14 -10.56 7.13
N VAL A 56 4.04 -9.60 6.93
CA VAL A 56 3.89 -8.24 7.46
C VAL A 56 3.09 -7.42 6.45
N PHE A 57 2.07 -6.70 6.93
CA PHE A 57 1.33 -5.76 6.11
C PHE A 57 1.27 -4.37 6.73
N VAL A 58 1.11 -3.37 5.87
CA VAL A 58 0.86 -1.97 6.21
C VAL A 58 -0.41 -1.53 5.50
N TYR A 59 -1.30 -0.86 6.23
CA TYR A 59 -2.50 -0.23 5.70
C TYR A 59 -2.55 1.23 6.16
N VAL A 60 -2.79 2.16 5.24
CA VAL A 60 -2.95 3.59 5.57
C VAL A 60 -4.41 3.97 5.35
N GLU A 61 -5.01 4.65 6.35
CA GLU A 61 -6.42 5.08 6.26
C GLU A 61 -6.64 6.03 5.06
N LYS A 62 -7.85 6.00 4.51
CA LYS A 62 -8.20 6.75 3.29
C LYS A 62 -8.16 8.28 3.47
N GLU A 63 -8.34 8.76 4.70
CA GLU A 63 -8.34 10.18 5.07
C GLU A 63 -6.93 10.78 5.13
N VAL A 64 -5.89 9.95 5.19
CA VAL A 64 -4.50 10.43 5.26
C VAL A 64 -4.12 11.12 3.93
N PRO A 65 -3.53 12.32 3.94
CA PRO A 65 -3.00 12.93 2.72
C PRO A 65 -1.67 12.28 2.34
N LEU A 66 -1.74 11.07 1.79
CA LEU A 66 -0.61 10.17 1.59
C LEU A 66 0.12 10.47 0.28
N PHE A 67 1.44 10.52 0.40
CA PHE A 67 2.41 10.52 -0.68
C PHE A 67 3.32 9.31 -0.50
N ILE A 68 3.71 8.71 -1.63
CA ILE A 68 4.61 7.56 -1.62
C ILE A 68 5.89 7.90 -2.38
N ASP A 69 7.01 7.52 -1.78
CA ASP A 69 8.28 7.39 -2.48
C ASP A 69 8.68 5.93 -2.47
N GLN A 70 9.08 5.40 -3.62
CA GLN A 70 9.57 4.04 -3.71
C GLN A 70 10.84 4.01 -4.54
N ASP A 71 11.88 3.43 -3.97
CA ASP A 71 13.10 3.04 -4.66
C ASP A 71 13.29 1.51 -4.56
N GLU A 72 14.40 0.99 -5.07
CA GLU A 72 14.67 -0.47 -5.11
C GLU A 72 14.79 -1.10 -3.71
N GLU A 73 15.02 -0.29 -2.67
CA GLU A 73 15.29 -0.74 -1.30
C GLU A 73 14.23 -0.30 -0.29
N THR A 74 13.57 0.83 -0.55
CA THR A 74 12.76 1.56 0.44
C THR A 74 11.42 1.99 -0.13
N LEU A 75 10.35 1.69 0.60
CA LEU A 75 9.04 2.33 0.48
C LEU A 75 8.90 3.36 1.60
N ARG A 76 8.67 4.63 1.25
CA ARG A 76 8.41 5.72 2.20
C ARG A 76 6.96 6.15 2.07
N LEU A 77 6.30 6.29 3.21
CA LEU A 77 4.91 6.73 3.34
C LEU A 77 4.92 8.09 4.03
N THR A 78 4.65 9.15 3.26
CA THR A 78 4.72 10.53 3.73
C THR A 78 3.32 11.10 3.78
N ALA A 79 2.89 11.57 4.96
CA ALA A 79 1.64 12.31 5.06
C ALA A 79 1.95 13.82 5.04
N LYS A 80 1.45 14.54 4.03
CA LYS A 80 1.71 15.98 3.88
C LYS A 80 0.51 16.73 3.31
N LYS A 81 0.33 17.97 3.76
CA LYS A 81 -0.77 18.86 3.32
C LYS A 81 -0.37 19.67 2.10
N GLU A 82 -0.32 18.98 0.97
CA GLU A 82 -0.02 19.60 -0.32
C GLU A 82 -1.09 19.21 -1.33
N ILE A 83 -1.30 20.09 -2.32
CA ILE A 83 -2.17 19.80 -3.48
C ILE A 83 -1.71 18.46 -4.06
N PRO A 84 -2.62 17.50 -4.32
CA PRO A 84 -4.08 17.62 -4.47
C PRO A 84 -4.93 17.43 -3.20
N TYR A 85 -4.34 17.30 -2.02
CA TYR A 85 -5.10 17.13 -0.78
C TYR A 85 -5.58 18.47 -0.20
N TYR A 86 -6.66 18.40 0.59
CA TYR A 86 -7.16 19.55 1.33
C TYR A 86 -6.12 20.01 2.36
N SER A 87 -5.59 21.23 2.19
CA SER A 87 -4.47 21.76 2.96
C SER A 87 -4.84 22.91 3.90
N TYR A 88 -6.12 23.28 3.99
CA TYR A 88 -6.56 24.46 4.74
C TYR A 88 -6.67 24.24 6.25
N ASP A 89 -6.85 23.01 6.73
CA ASP A 89 -6.82 22.74 8.16
C ASP A 89 -5.40 22.91 8.70
N GLU A 90 -5.26 23.18 10.00
CA GLU A 90 -3.92 23.27 10.64
C GLU A 90 -3.37 21.88 10.99
N ALA A 91 -4.23 20.93 11.38
CA ALA A 91 -3.83 19.57 11.79
C ALA A 91 -4.44 18.48 10.89
N PHE A 92 -3.76 17.35 10.75
CA PHE A 92 -4.32 16.12 10.17
C PHE A 92 -3.87 14.93 11.00
N GLU A 93 -4.62 13.84 10.91
CA GLU A 93 -4.26 12.59 11.58
C GLU A 93 -3.57 11.66 10.59
N PHE A 94 -2.39 11.15 10.98
CA PHE A 94 -1.71 10.11 10.22
C PHE A 94 -2.02 8.74 10.81
N ASN A 95 -3.17 8.18 10.40
CA ASN A 95 -3.63 6.89 10.88
C ASN A 95 -3.20 5.76 9.94
N TYR A 96 -2.42 4.81 10.47
CA TYR A 96 -1.99 3.61 9.76
C TYR A 96 -2.03 2.39 10.69
N ARG A 97 -2.07 1.20 10.09
CA ARG A 97 -2.08 -0.09 10.78
C ARG A 97 -0.97 -0.98 10.24
N ILE A 98 -0.25 -1.63 11.14
CA ILE A 98 0.72 -2.68 10.80
C ILE A 98 0.24 -3.98 11.42
N GLY A 99 0.25 -5.05 10.64
CA GLY A 99 -0.03 -6.39 11.13
C GLY A 99 1.06 -7.38 10.75
N VAL A 100 1.23 -8.40 11.57
CA VAL A 100 2.22 -9.46 11.38
C VAL A 100 1.52 -10.82 11.47
N ALA A 101 1.84 -11.69 10.52
CA ALA A 101 1.34 -13.06 10.44
C ALA A 101 2.46 -14.03 10.06
N LYS A 102 2.15 -15.33 10.00
CA LYS A 102 3.16 -16.35 9.72
C LYS A 102 3.68 -16.34 8.28
N ASP A 103 2.85 -15.90 7.34
CA ASP A 103 3.12 -15.88 5.90
C ASP A 103 2.21 -14.86 5.21
N ALA A 104 2.51 -14.55 3.94
CA ALA A 104 1.73 -13.60 3.15
C ALA A 104 0.23 -13.97 3.08
N ARG A 105 -0.10 -15.26 2.97
CA ARG A 105 -1.50 -15.70 2.87
C ARG A 105 -2.26 -15.36 4.14
N GLU A 106 -1.72 -15.70 5.31
CA GLU A 106 -2.34 -15.37 6.59
C GLU A 106 -2.36 -13.86 6.85
N GLY A 107 -1.30 -13.15 6.45
CA GLY A 107 -1.24 -11.68 6.55
C GLY A 107 -2.36 -11.01 5.75
N HIS A 108 -2.56 -11.44 4.51
CA HIS A 108 -3.64 -10.96 3.66
C HIS A 108 -5.03 -11.27 4.24
N LEU A 109 -5.27 -12.51 4.69
CA LEU A 109 -6.56 -12.88 5.28
C LEU A 109 -6.91 -12.04 6.51
N LYS A 110 -5.93 -11.76 7.37
CA LYS A 110 -6.11 -10.86 8.52
C LYS A 110 -6.37 -9.42 8.07
N ALA A 111 -5.68 -8.94 7.04
CA ALA A 111 -5.93 -7.61 6.50
C ALA A 111 -7.37 -7.48 5.95
N VAL A 112 -7.84 -8.49 5.21
CA VAL A 112 -9.24 -8.54 4.72
C VAL A 112 -10.24 -8.51 5.87
N GLU A 113 -9.99 -9.26 6.94
CA GLU A 113 -10.87 -9.31 8.11
C GLU A 113 -10.89 -7.99 8.89
N LYS A 114 -9.75 -7.29 9.00
CA LYS A 114 -9.56 -6.20 9.97
C LYS A 114 -9.58 -4.80 9.37
N VAL A 115 -9.10 -4.63 8.13
CA VAL A 115 -8.79 -3.29 7.60
C VAL A 115 -9.31 -3.02 6.20
N LEU A 116 -9.37 -4.05 5.33
CA LEU A 116 -9.83 -3.84 3.95
C LEU A 116 -11.36 -3.85 3.83
N ASN A 117 -12.06 -4.40 4.83
CA ASN A 117 -13.50 -4.70 4.81
C ASN A 117 -13.91 -5.61 3.64
N LYS A 118 -14.82 -6.57 3.89
CA LYS A 118 -15.44 -7.32 2.80
C LYS A 118 -16.45 -6.42 2.09
N PRO A 119 -16.57 -6.46 0.74
CA PRO A 119 -17.65 -5.74 0.06
C PRO A 119 -18.99 -6.17 0.63
N VAL A 120 -19.73 -5.20 1.19
CA VAL A 120 -21.08 -5.40 1.72
C VAL A 120 -22.05 -4.97 0.62
N GLY A 121 -22.41 -5.91 -0.26
CA GLY A 121 -23.47 -5.69 -1.24
C GLY A 121 -23.15 -6.28 -2.61
N ILE A 122 -23.74 -7.43 -2.90
CA ILE A 122 -24.16 -7.75 -4.27
C ILE A 122 -25.30 -6.76 -4.56
N PRO A 123 -25.27 -5.96 -5.65
CA PRO A 123 -26.42 -5.13 -6.01
C PRO A 123 -27.61 -6.03 -6.34
N ASP A 124 -28.77 -5.74 -5.73
CA ASP A 124 -30.07 -6.34 -6.09
C ASP A 124 -30.54 -5.87 -7.48
#